data_AF-S6AKI0-F1
#
_entry.id   AF-S6AKI0-F1
#
_cell.length_a   1.000
_cell.length_b   1.000
_cell.length_c   1.000
_cell.angle_alpha   90.00
_cell.angle_beta   90.00
_cell.angle_gamma   90.00
#
_symmetry.space_group_name_H-M   'P 1'
#
loop_
_entity.id
_entity.type
_entity.pdbx_description
1 polymer ?
#
loop_
_entity_poly.entity_id
_entity_poly.type
_entity_poly.pdbx_seq_one_letter_code
_entity_poly.pdbx_strand_id
1 'polypeptide(L)'
;MALSDLGNLEGSAVIASGEIEPITCPPTGNQDCLTWPSDIYRMPTQNICFTADVNCGYGCEGFMAEKDGKRAVYVINSAIGPRISKADTEALECPGEGQPVTTSREQEDPLSDLQLEQ
;
A
#
# COMPACT_ATOMS: atom_id res chain seq x y z
N MET A 1 14.22 -18.14 -23.93
CA MET A 1 12.94 -17.70 -24.52
C MET A 1 12.06 -17.29 -23.36
N ALA A 2 11.75 -16.01 -23.21
CA ALA A 2 10.86 -15.53 -22.16
C ALA A 2 9.43 -15.93 -22.56
N LEU A 3 8.95 -17.05 -22.01
CA LEU A 3 7.50 -17.24 -21.89
C LEU A 3 7.01 -15.99 -21.18
N SER A 4 6.24 -15.19 -21.91
CA SER A 4 5.65 -13.96 -21.40
C SER A 4 5.01 -14.27 -20.04
N ASP A 5 5.29 -13.47 -19.01
CA ASP A 5 4.67 -13.60 -17.70
C ASP A 5 3.13 -13.67 -17.79
N LEU A 6 2.56 -13.18 -18.89
CA LEU A 6 1.15 -13.33 -19.24
C LEU A 6 0.64 -14.79 -19.32
N GLY A 7 1.49 -15.77 -19.65
CA GLY A 7 1.09 -17.17 -19.65
C GLY A 7 0.63 -17.65 -18.26
N ASN A 8 1.15 -17.03 -17.19
CA ASN A 8 0.75 -17.32 -15.82
C ASN A 8 -0.63 -16.72 -15.45
N LEU A 9 -1.26 -15.97 -16.35
CA LEU A 9 -2.61 -15.43 -16.16
C LEU A 9 -3.71 -16.40 -16.54
N GLU A 10 -3.40 -17.49 -17.24
CA GLU A 10 -4.44 -18.43 -17.65
C GLU A 10 -5.16 -19.01 -16.42
N GLY A 11 -6.47 -18.78 -16.34
CA GLY A 11 -7.30 -19.18 -15.20
C GLY A 11 -7.19 -18.25 -13.98
N SER A 12 -6.44 -17.16 -14.05
CA SER A 12 -6.37 -16.14 -13.00
C SER A 12 -7.51 -15.13 -13.15
N ALA A 13 -8.01 -14.61 -12.02
CA ALA A 13 -8.95 -13.50 -12.00
C ALA A 13 -8.18 -12.19 -11.78
N VAL A 14 -8.43 -11.17 -12.60
CA VAL A 14 -7.95 -9.80 -12.31
C VAL A 14 -8.83 -9.22 -11.20
N ILE A 15 -8.21 -8.89 -10.06
CA ILE A 15 -8.91 -8.42 -8.86
C ILE A 15 -8.73 -6.92 -8.60
N ALA A 16 -7.74 -6.29 -9.24
CA ALA A 16 -7.52 -4.85 -9.20
C ALA A 16 -6.70 -4.41 -10.41
N SER A 17 -6.84 -3.14 -10.84
CA SER A 17 -6.11 -2.60 -11.98
C SER A 17 -6.08 -1.08 -11.96
N GLY A 18 -4.97 -0.51 -12.42
CA GLY A 18 -4.82 0.92 -12.56
C GLY A 18 -3.39 1.37 -12.27
N GLU A 19 -3.29 2.58 -11.75
CA GLU A 19 -2.05 3.15 -11.26
C GLU A 19 -1.56 2.41 -10.01
N ILE A 20 -0.25 2.18 -9.96
CA ILE A 20 0.46 1.61 -8.85
C ILE A 20 1.52 2.63 -8.43
N GLU A 21 1.45 3.04 -7.17
CA GLU A 21 2.34 4.05 -6.61
C GLU A 21 3.14 3.46 -5.45
N PRO A 22 4.44 3.73 -5.34
CA PRO A 22 5.18 3.40 -4.13
C PRO A 22 4.63 4.22 -2.96
N ILE A 23 4.47 3.58 -1.80
CA ILE A 23 4.10 4.30 -0.60
C ILE A 23 5.35 4.92 0.01
N THR A 24 5.45 6.24 -0.10
CA THR A 24 6.51 7.01 0.56
C THR A 24 6.28 7.10 2.06
N CYS A 25 7.36 7.08 2.86
CA CYS A 25 7.26 7.32 4.30
C CYS A 25 6.48 8.62 4.56
N PRO A 26 5.45 8.59 5.43
CA PRO A 26 4.69 9.78 5.76
C PRO A 26 5.61 10.87 6.33
N PRO A 27 5.52 12.14 5.85
CA PRO A 27 6.34 13.23 6.37
C PRO A 27 5.98 13.61 7.82
N THR A 28 4.82 13.16 8.30
CA THR A 28 4.30 13.43 9.65
C THR A 28 3.89 12.11 10.31
N GLY A 29 4.55 11.73 11.40
CA GLY A 29 4.21 10.52 12.18
C GLY A 29 5.35 10.08 13.09
N ASN A 30 5.08 9.12 13.96
CA ASN A 30 6.09 8.48 14.85
C ASN A 30 6.80 7.29 14.17
N GLN A 31 6.72 7.18 12.83
CA GLN A 31 7.32 6.08 12.08
C GLN A 31 8.78 6.42 11.73
N ASP A 32 9.68 5.45 11.88
CA ASP A 32 11.09 5.63 11.50
C ASP A 32 11.27 5.47 9.99
N CYS A 33 11.40 6.60 9.30
CA CYS A 33 11.62 6.62 7.86
C CYS A 33 12.95 6.01 7.43
N LEU A 34 13.94 5.87 8.34
CA LEU A 34 15.22 5.21 8.01
C LEU A 34 15.04 3.70 7.79
N THR A 35 14.00 3.12 8.37
CA THR A 35 13.65 1.70 8.23
C THR A 35 12.43 1.48 7.34
N TRP A 36 11.99 2.52 6.60
CA TRP A 36 10.78 2.41 5.79
C TRP A 36 10.96 1.41 4.64
N PRO A 37 10.03 0.46 4.44
CA PRO A 37 10.16 -0.53 3.38
C PRO A 37 10.07 0.12 2.00
N SER A 38 10.94 -0.30 1.08
CA SER A 38 10.95 0.21 -0.30
C SER A 38 10.07 -0.60 -1.25
N ASP A 39 9.45 -1.67 -0.77
CA ASP A 39 8.68 -2.66 -1.53
C ASP A 39 7.17 -2.56 -1.28
N ILE A 40 6.70 -1.51 -0.61
CA ILE A 40 5.28 -1.28 -0.37
C ILE A 40 4.69 -0.36 -1.44
N TYR A 41 3.58 -0.80 -2.00
CA TYR A 41 2.85 -0.12 -3.06
C TYR A 41 1.37 0.03 -2.73
N ARG A 42 0.70 0.95 -3.42
CA ARG A 42 -0.75 1.13 -3.39
C ARG A 42 -1.35 1.21 -4.79
N MET A 43 -2.59 0.75 -4.91
CA MET A 43 -3.49 1.07 -6.02
C MET A 43 -4.55 2.07 -5.51
N PRO A 44 -4.36 3.39 -5.75
CA PRO A 44 -5.16 4.44 -5.10
C PRO A 44 -6.66 4.29 -5.36
N THR A 45 -7.05 3.98 -6.60
CA THR A 45 -8.45 3.88 -7.01
C THR A 45 -9.21 2.74 -6.33
N GLN A 46 -8.50 1.73 -5.81
CA GLN A 46 -9.11 0.59 -5.13
C GLN A 46 -8.78 0.51 -3.64
N ASN A 47 -7.99 1.44 -3.10
CA ASN A 47 -7.56 1.45 -1.70
C ASN A 47 -6.86 0.14 -1.27
N ILE A 48 -6.06 -0.45 -2.17
CA ILE A 48 -5.34 -1.70 -1.92
C ILE A 48 -3.86 -1.37 -1.71
N CYS A 49 -3.28 -1.87 -0.63
CA CYS A 49 -1.85 -1.80 -0.38
C CYS A 49 -1.25 -3.20 -0.33
N PHE A 50 -0.02 -3.32 -0.82
CA PHE A 50 0.62 -4.61 -1.00
C PHE A 50 2.14 -4.50 -1.07
N THR A 51 2.83 -5.61 -0.77
CA THR A 51 4.28 -5.74 -0.99
C THR A 51 4.56 -6.32 -2.37
N ALA A 52 5.59 -5.86 -3.06
CA ALA A 52 6.01 -6.46 -4.32
C ALA A 52 7.48 -6.15 -4.65
N ASP A 53 8.22 -7.14 -5.16
CA ASP A 53 9.55 -6.93 -5.73
C ASP A 53 9.45 -6.46 -7.18
N VAL A 54 8.97 -5.23 -7.36
CA VAL A 54 8.90 -4.51 -8.64
C VAL A 54 9.58 -3.16 -8.52
N ASN A 55 9.86 -2.52 -9.67
CA ASN A 55 10.36 -1.15 -9.70
C ASN A 55 9.41 -0.28 -10.51
N CYS A 56 8.71 0.63 -9.82
CA CYS A 56 7.78 1.58 -10.44
C CYS A 56 8.27 3.03 -10.42
N GLY A 57 9.51 3.32 -9.98
CA GLY A 57 9.99 4.70 -9.89
C GLY A 57 9.05 5.58 -9.04
N TYR A 58 8.39 6.56 -9.66
CA TYR A 58 7.36 7.40 -9.01
C TYR A 58 5.92 6.89 -9.21
N GLY A 59 5.71 5.92 -10.10
CA GLY A 59 4.40 5.37 -10.44
C GLY A 59 4.47 4.57 -11.74
N CYS A 60 3.63 3.55 -11.84
CA CYS A 60 3.50 2.68 -13.01
C CYS A 60 2.03 2.27 -13.21
N GLU A 61 1.72 1.64 -14.34
CA GLU A 61 0.41 1.05 -14.58
C GLU A 61 0.49 -0.47 -14.47
N GLY A 62 -0.56 -1.11 -13.97
CA GLY A 62 -0.59 -2.55 -13.85
C GLY A 62 -1.90 -3.09 -13.34
N PHE A 63 -1.87 -4.37 -12.96
CA PHE A 63 -3.01 -5.06 -12.40
C PHE A 63 -2.57 -6.18 -11.47
N MET A 64 -3.45 -6.50 -10.51
CA MET A 64 -3.28 -7.61 -9.59
C MET A 64 -4.17 -8.75 -10.04
N ALA A 65 -3.60 -9.96 -10.10
CA ALA A 65 -4.34 -11.17 -10.43
C ALA A 65 -4.22 -12.20 -9.30
N GLU A 66 -5.28 -12.97 -9.12
CA GLU A 66 -5.35 -14.05 -8.13
C GLU A 66 -5.64 -15.39 -8.82
N LYS A 67 -4.94 -16.44 -8.38
CA LYS A 67 -5.18 -17.83 -8.78
C LYS A 67 -4.81 -18.76 -7.64
N ASP A 68 -5.70 -19.69 -7.31
CA ASP A 68 -5.50 -20.69 -6.26
C ASP A 68 -5.05 -20.07 -4.91
N GLY A 69 -5.63 -18.91 -4.56
CA GLY A 69 -5.30 -18.15 -3.34
C GLY A 69 -3.95 -17.43 -3.36
N LYS A 70 -3.23 -17.45 -4.48
CA LYS A 70 -1.97 -16.72 -4.67
C LYS A 70 -2.22 -15.46 -5.48
N ARG A 71 -1.60 -14.37 -5.05
CA ARG A 71 -1.69 -13.07 -5.73
C ARG A 71 -0.36 -12.73 -6.39
N ALA A 72 -0.45 -12.10 -7.55
CA ALA A 72 0.68 -11.49 -8.22
C ALA A 72 0.28 -10.14 -8.81
N VAL A 73 1.23 -9.20 -8.80
CA VAL A 73 1.12 -7.94 -9.51
C VAL A 73 1.84 -8.03 -10.85
N TYR A 74 1.22 -7.48 -11.88
CA TYR A 74 1.76 -7.36 -13.23
C TYR A 74 1.90 -5.88 -13.56
N VAL A 75 3.13 -5.42 -13.69
CA VAL A 75 3.48 -4.03 -13.99
C VAL A 75 3.78 -3.91 -15.48
N ILE A 76 3.19 -2.92 -16.14
CA ILE A 76 3.37 -2.62 -17.55
C ILE A 76 4.48 -1.57 -17.67
N ASN A 77 5.59 -1.92 -18.31
CA ASN A 77 6.73 -1.02 -18.48
C ASN A 77 6.78 -0.44 -19.90
N SER A 78 6.75 0.89 -20.00
CA SER A 78 6.66 1.61 -21.28
C SER A 78 8.02 2.06 -21.86
N ALA A 79 9.14 1.84 -21.16
CA ALA A 79 10.44 2.42 -21.56
C ALA A 79 11.64 1.46 -21.62
N ILE A 80 11.97 0.69 -20.58
CA ILE A 80 13.16 -0.20 -20.54
C ILE A 80 12.84 -1.45 -19.71
N GLY A 81 13.15 -2.66 -20.24
CA GLY A 81 12.89 -3.94 -19.58
C GLY A 81 11.86 -4.81 -20.32
N PRO A 82 11.40 -5.93 -19.71
CA PRO A 82 10.30 -6.70 -20.27
C PRO A 82 9.03 -5.83 -20.32
N ARG A 83 8.20 -6.00 -21.36
CA ARG A 83 6.97 -5.20 -21.56
C ARG A 83 6.02 -5.31 -20.35
N ILE A 84 6.08 -6.44 -19.66
CA ILE A 84 5.35 -6.72 -18.44
C ILE A 84 6.32 -7.40 -17.47
N SER A 85 6.33 -6.95 -16.22
CA SER A 85 7.04 -7.58 -15.11
C SER A 85 6.02 -8.19 -14.15
N LYS A 86 6.30 -9.37 -13.62
CA LYS A 86 5.49 -10.02 -12.56
C LYS A 86 6.26 -10.04 -11.24
N ALA A 87 5.57 -9.76 -10.15
CA ALA A 87 6.01 -10.14 -8.81
C ALA A 87 4.87 -10.81 -8.03
N ASP A 88 5.20 -11.80 -7.20
CA ASP A 88 4.25 -12.28 -6.19
C ASP A 88 4.04 -11.18 -5.14
N THR A 89 2.86 -11.16 -4.52
CA THR A 89 2.45 -10.03 -3.67
C THR A 89 1.63 -10.47 -2.47
N GLU A 90 1.80 -9.76 -1.36
CA GLU A 90 1.01 -9.93 -0.15
C GLU A 90 0.21 -8.67 0.13
N ALA A 91 -1.07 -8.82 0.46
CA ALA A 91 -1.91 -7.69 0.85
C ALA A 91 -1.53 -7.23 2.26
N LEU A 92 -1.53 -5.92 2.47
CA LEU A 92 -1.30 -5.28 3.76
C LEU A 92 -2.29 -4.14 3.99
N GLU A 93 -2.45 -3.74 5.25
CA GLU A 93 -3.23 -2.55 5.59
C GLU A 93 -2.51 -1.29 5.14
N CYS A 94 -3.20 -0.43 4.41
CA CYS A 94 -2.61 0.80 3.89
C CYS A 94 -2.06 1.69 5.01
N PRO A 95 -0.73 1.92 5.06
CA PRO A 95 -0.15 2.74 6.10
C PRO A 95 -0.59 4.20 5.95
N GLY A 96 -0.96 4.83 7.06
CA GLY A 96 -1.34 6.25 7.10
C GLY A 96 -2.80 6.56 6.74
N GLU A 97 -3.59 5.57 6.30
CA GLU A 97 -5.04 5.73 6.13
C GLU A 97 -5.77 5.40 7.44
N GLY A 98 -5.63 6.29 8.42
CA GLY A 98 -6.48 6.28 9.62
C GLY A 98 -6.08 5.30 10.71
N GLN A 99 -4.89 5.44 11.29
CA GLN A 99 -4.81 5.22 12.73
C GLN A 99 -5.41 6.47 13.41
N PRO A 100 -6.52 6.38 14.15
CA PRO A 100 -6.86 7.45 15.07
C PRO A 100 -5.67 7.57 16.01
N VAL A 101 -5.05 8.75 16.05
CA VAL A 101 -4.14 9.12 17.14
C VAL A 101 -4.99 9.00 18.41
N THR A 102 -4.87 7.88 19.12
CA THR A 102 -5.25 7.81 20.53
C THR A 102 -4.27 8.75 21.22
N THR A 103 -4.63 10.04 21.23
CA THR A 103 -4.02 11.00 22.12
C THR A 103 -4.52 10.56 23.48
N SER A 104 -3.75 9.72 24.16
CA SER A 104 -3.81 9.60 25.61
C SER A 104 -3.28 10.92 26.17
N ARG A 105 -4.05 11.99 25.98
CA ARG A 105 -4.00 13.16 26.84
C ARG A 105 -4.97 12.81 27.95
N GLU A 106 -4.43 12.45 29.10
CA GLU A 106 -5.14 12.68 30.36
C GLU A 106 -5.63 14.13 30.32
N GLN A 107 -6.92 14.26 30.12
CA GLN A 107 -7.64 15.51 30.24
C GLN A 107 -8.04 15.57 31.70
N GLU A 108 -7.11 16.01 32.55
CA GLU A 108 -7.46 16.50 33.87
C GLU A 108 -8.27 17.77 33.65
N ASP A 109 -9.58 17.63 33.82
CA ASP A 109 -10.59 18.67 33.80
C ASP A 109 -10.28 19.71 34.90
N PRO A 110 -10.02 20.99 34.56
CA PRO A 110 -9.79 22.01 35.57
C PRO A 110 -11.06 22.84 35.79
N LEU A 111 -12.26 22.28 35.90
CA LEU A 111 -13.45 23.10 36.23
C LEU A 111 -14.64 22.28 36.76
N SER A 112 -14.56 21.87 38.03
CA SER A 112 -15.74 21.53 38.85
C SER A 112 -15.44 21.65 40.35
N ASP A 113 -15.15 22.86 40.87
CA ASP A 113 -15.24 23.12 42.32
C ASP A 113 -15.24 24.63 42.65
N LEU A 114 -16.04 25.40 41.92
CA LEU A 114 -16.36 26.78 42.31
C LEU A 114 -17.86 27.02 42.17
N GLN A 115 -18.58 26.56 43.19
CA GLN A 115 -19.87 27.02 43.75
C GLN A 115 -20.22 25.98 44.84
N LEU A 116 -20.39 26.28 46.12
CA LEU A 116 -21.08 27.42 46.71
C LEU A 116 -20.72 27.51 48.20
N GLU A 117 -20.42 28.72 48.66
CA GLU A 117 -20.53 29.10 50.06
C GLU A 117 -21.98 28.89 50.53
N GLN A 118 -22.20 28.09 51.58
CA GLN A 118 -23.23 28.27 52.63
C GLN A 118 -22.80 27.52 53.89
#